data_AF-A0A8I1AB68-F1
#
_entry.id   AF-A0A8I1AB68-F1
#
_cell.length_a   1.000
_cell.length_b   1.000
_cell.length_c   1.000
_cell.angle_alpha   90.00
_cell.angle_beta   90.00
_cell.angle_gamma   90.00
#
_symmetry.space_group_name_H-M   'P 1'
#
loop_
_entity.id
_entity.type
_entity.pdbx_description
1 polymer ?
#
loop_
_entity_poly.entity_id
_entity_poly.type
_entity_poly.pdbx_seq_one_letter_code
_entity_poly.pdbx_strand_id
1 'polypeptide(L)'
;IPKIAPAAMKVYKKLDCLVYEQPADSYVAMMLLTSGKSCGDKGISNTESKTADPYGGYYQRKQQRTEEYQKNITNPITKAQLPKKGKFRFILGKEVKYDKKLGGYVDRFGNVWKKGPYHGDPNKDFDFEWDVQLSEKGLKKWGQYTKNNKKYINVTPDGEISH
;
A
#
# COMPACT_ATOMS: atom_id res chain seq x y z
N ILE A 1 -11.93 -35.80 8.25
CA ILE A 1 -11.58 -34.37 8.42
C ILE A 1 -10.71 -34.26 9.66
N PRO A 2 -9.37 -34.14 9.55
CA PRO A 2 -8.55 -33.97 10.73
C PRO A 2 -8.72 -32.55 11.28
N LYS A 3 -9.10 -32.47 12.55
CA LYS A 3 -9.18 -31.22 13.33
C LYS A 3 -7.76 -30.84 13.76
N ILE A 4 -7.29 -29.67 13.33
CA ILE A 4 -6.02 -29.11 13.78
C ILE A 4 -6.28 -28.43 15.14
N ALA A 5 -5.58 -28.89 16.18
CA ALA A 5 -5.61 -28.28 17.51
C ALA A 5 -4.80 -26.96 17.53
N PRO A 6 -5.17 -25.97 18.35
CA PRO A 6 -4.41 -24.73 18.46
C PRO A 6 -3.06 -24.99 19.14
N ALA A 7 -1.99 -24.49 18.53
CA ALA A 7 -0.64 -24.56 19.09
C ALA A 7 -0.56 -23.77 20.42
N ALA A 8 0.00 -24.40 21.44
CA ALA A 8 0.13 -23.83 22.79
C ALA A 8 1.11 -22.63 22.80
N MET A 9 0.63 -21.47 23.25
CA MET A 9 1.47 -20.32 23.60
C MET A 9 2.24 -20.60 24.89
N LYS A 10 3.58 -20.66 24.82
CA LYS A 10 4.43 -20.58 26.01
C LYS A 10 4.64 -19.10 26.37
N VAL A 11 4.11 -18.68 27.52
CA VAL A 11 4.29 -17.34 28.07
C VAL A 11 5.58 -17.33 28.91
N TYR A 12 6.54 -16.49 28.55
CA TYR A 12 7.64 -16.12 29.44
C TYR A 12 7.48 -14.67 29.86
N LYS A 13 7.39 -14.45 31.18
CA LYS A 13 7.39 -13.12 31.79
C LYS A 13 8.84 -12.70 32.05
N LYS A 14 9.31 -11.68 31.34
CA LYS A 14 10.29 -10.73 31.87
C LYS A 14 10.06 -9.38 31.20
N LEU A 15 10.01 -8.35 32.03
CA LEU A 15 9.54 -7.01 31.70
C LEU A 15 10.36 -6.34 30.59
N ASP A 16 9.63 -5.51 29.86
CA ASP A 16 10.01 -4.51 28.86
C ASP A 16 10.34 -5.03 27.45
N CYS A 17 9.52 -4.56 26.51
CA CYS A 17 9.46 -4.84 25.06
C CYS A 17 8.62 -6.08 24.68
N LEU A 18 7.31 -5.86 24.49
CA LEU A 18 6.43 -6.77 23.76
C LEU A 18 6.88 -6.82 22.29
N VAL A 19 7.61 -7.88 21.93
CA VAL A 19 7.86 -8.22 20.52
C VAL A 19 6.64 -8.98 20.01
N TYR A 20 5.83 -8.33 19.18
CA TYR A 20 4.78 -9.00 18.41
C TYR A 20 5.40 -9.66 17.18
N GLU A 21 5.29 -10.99 17.08
CA GLU A 21 5.58 -11.73 15.85
C GLU A 21 4.40 -11.52 14.89
N GLN A 22 4.61 -10.84 13.76
CA GLN A 22 3.62 -10.76 12.69
C GLN A 22 3.87 -11.87 11.66
N PRO A 23 2.82 -12.53 11.13
CA PRO A 23 2.97 -13.52 10.07
C PRO A 23 3.53 -12.88 8.79
N ALA A 24 4.33 -13.66 8.07
CA ALA A 24 5.33 -13.23 7.09
C ALA A 24 4.83 -12.61 5.76
N ASP A 25 3.62 -12.06 5.72
CA ASP A 25 2.99 -11.60 4.47
C ASP A 25 2.57 -10.12 4.43
N SER A 26 2.99 -9.26 5.36
CA SER A 26 2.72 -7.80 5.24
C SER A 26 4.00 -7.00 4.98
N TYR A 27 4.03 -6.30 3.84
CA TYR A 27 5.14 -5.42 3.40
C TYR A 27 5.20 -4.09 4.20
N VAL A 28 4.25 -3.85 5.11
CA VAL A 28 3.95 -2.51 5.66
C VAL A 28 4.66 -2.22 6.99
N ALA A 29 5.16 -3.23 7.70
CA ALA A 29 5.67 -3.04 9.07
C ALA A 29 7.05 -2.35 9.18
N MET A 30 7.76 -2.10 8.08
CA MET A 30 9.15 -1.59 8.13
C MET A 30 9.30 -0.07 7.97
N MET A 31 8.22 0.72 8.01
CA MET A 31 8.27 2.17 7.74
C MET A 31 7.79 3.08 8.88
N LEU A 32 7.68 2.60 10.13
CA LEU A 32 7.25 3.44 11.27
C LEU A 32 8.11 3.30 12.54
N LEU A 33 9.42 3.53 12.43
CA LEU A 33 10.25 3.93 13.59
C LEU A 33 11.27 5.00 13.20
N THR A 34 10.80 6.16 12.74
CA THR A 34 11.64 7.38 12.69
C THR A 34 10.88 8.59 13.20
N SER A 35 10.65 8.64 14.52
CA SER A 35 10.69 9.90 15.30
C SER A 35 10.20 9.67 16.74
N GLY A 36 11.11 9.70 17.71
CA GLY A 36 10.71 9.65 19.13
C GLY A 36 11.84 9.58 20.15
N LYS A 37 12.49 10.71 20.40
CA LYS A 37 13.21 11.14 21.62
C LYS A 37 14.45 10.35 22.11
N SER A 38 15.54 11.11 22.09
CA SER A 38 16.82 10.95 22.79
C SER A 38 16.72 10.43 24.24
N CYS A 39 17.62 9.50 24.57
CA CYS A 39 18.20 9.36 25.90
C CYS A 39 19.65 8.86 25.81
N GLY A 40 20.61 9.70 26.23
CA GLY A 40 21.89 9.30 26.80
C GLY A 40 23.07 9.09 25.85
N ASP A 41 23.94 10.10 25.77
CA ASP A 41 25.33 9.99 25.32
C ASP A 41 26.06 8.81 25.98
N LYS A 42 26.51 7.82 25.18
CA LYS A 42 27.80 7.12 25.37
C LYS A 42 28.32 6.62 24.01
N GLY A 43 29.44 7.24 23.58
CA GLY A 43 30.42 6.83 22.57
C GLY A 43 30.03 5.76 21.54
N ILE A 44 29.74 6.21 20.32
CA ILE A 44 29.68 5.34 19.14
C ILE A 44 31.12 5.13 18.64
N SER A 45 31.73 4.00 19.01
CA SER A 45 32.85 3.45 18.26
C SER A 45 32.32 2.92 16.92
N ASN A 46 32.94 3.34 15.82
CA ASN A 46 32.69 2.76 14.50
C ASN A 46 33.17 1.30 14.48
N THR A 47 32.34 0.39 14.94
CA THR A 47 32.44 -1.02 14.65
C THR A 47 31.29 -1.35 13.71
N GLU A 48 31.60 -1.45 12.42
CA GLU A 48 30.72 -2.07 11.42
C GLU A 48 30.40 -3.49 11.91
N SER A 49 29.30 -3.64 12.63
CA SER A 49 28.72 -4.94 12.88
C SER A 49 28.24 -5.46 11.53
N LYS A 50 29.03 -6.31 10.90
CA LYS A 50 28.56 -7.18 9.82
C LYS A 50 27.50 -8.09 10.42
N THR A 51 26.27 -7.60 10.46
CA THR A 51 25.09 -8.43 10.73
C THR A 51 25.10 -9.51 9.65
N ALA A 52 25.43 -10.74 10.05
CA ALA A 52 25.33 -11.88 9.16
C ALA A 52 23.89 -11.93 8.66
N ASP A 53 23.67 -11.69 7.37
CA ASP A 53 22.37 -11.84 6.75
C ASP A 53 22.04 -13.34 6.73
N PRO A 54 21.15 -13.83 7.62
CA PRO A 54 20.88 -15.26 7.75
C PRO A 54 20.19 -15.84 6.51
N TYR A 55 19.76 -14.98 5.58
CA TYR A 55 19.13 -15.34 4.32
C TYR A 55 20.00 -14.99 3.10
N GLY A 56 21.27 -14.63 3.31
CA GLY A 56 22.27 -14.45 2.26
C GLY A 56 21.84 -13.52 1.13
N GLY A 57 21.21 -12.39 1.44
CA GLY A 57 20.74 -11.38 0.50
C GLY A 57 19.39 -11.69 -0.15
N TYR A 58 18.67 -12.72 0.30
CA TYR A 58 17.38 -13.13 -0.29
C TYR A 58 16.39 -11.96 -0.41
N TYR A 59 16.24 -11.18 0.67
CA TYR A 59 15.30 -10.05 0.69
C TYR A 59 15.74 -8.94 -0.28
N GLN A 60 17.04 -8.63 -0.36
CA GLN A 60 17.56 -7.65 -1.32
C GLN A 60 17.34 -8.10 -2.77
N ARG A 61 17.59 -9.37 -3.09
CA ARG A 61 17.31 -9.93 -4.43
C ARG A 61 15.82 -9.94 -4.76
N LYS A 62 14.95 -10.19 -3.77
CA LYS A 62 13.49 -10.14 -3.94
C LYS A 62 13.03 -8.71 -4.24
N GLN A 63 13.56 -7.70 -3.55
CA GLN A 63 13.29 -6.28 -3.82
C GLN A 63 13.74 -5.86 -5.23
N GLN A 64 15.00 -6.16 -5.58
CA GLN A 64 15.56 -5.85 -6.90
C GLN A 64 14.72 -6.49 -8.03
N ARG A 65 14.26 -7.74 -7.86
CA ARG A 65 13.39 -8.42 -8.84
C ARG A 65 12.03 -7.74 -8.97
N THR A 66 11.45 -7.27 -7.86
CA THR A 66 10.20 -6.51 -7.89
C THR A 66 10.39 -5.17 -8.61
N GLU A 67 11.46 -4.45 -8.32
CA GLU A 67 11.80 -3.19 -9.01
C GLU A 67 12.05 -3.39 -10.50
N GLU A 68 12.80 -4.42 -10.87
CA GLU A 68 13.06 -4.81 -12.26
C GLU A 68 11.74 -5.20 -12.97
N TYR A 69 10.90 -5.99 -12.32
CA TYR A 69 9.57 -6.32 -12.84
C TYR A 69 8.75 -5.05 -13.10
N GLN A 70 8.68 -4.14 -12.13
CA GLN A 70 7.95 -2.87 -12.27
C GLN A 70 8.53 -1.99 -13.40
N LYS A 71 9.86 -2.01 -13.60
CA LYS A 71 10.52 -1.30 -14.70
C LYS A 71 10.13 -1.86 -16.07
N ASN A 72 9.93 -3.18 -16.15
CA ASN A 72 9.62 -3.90 -17.38
C ASN A 72 8.12 -3.98 -17.71
N ILE A 73 7.22 -3.49 -16.84
CA ILE A 73 5.80 -3.37 -17.15
C ILE A 73 5.59 -2.26 -18.20
N THR A 74 5.18 -2.67 -19.40
CA THR A 74 4.83 -1.75 -20.49
C THR A 74 3.38 -1.27 -20.42
N ASN A 75 2.47 -2.06 -19.83
CA ASN A 75 1.07 -1.68 -19.71
C ASN A 75 0.90 -0.58 -18.64
N PRO A 76 0.51 0.65 -19.02
CA PRO A 76 0.46 1.79 -18.11
C PRO A 76 -0.54 1.59 -16.96
N ILE A 77 -1.61 0.82 -17.15
CA ILE A 77 -2.60 0.51 -16.10
C ILE A 77 -1.96 -0.36 -15.02
N THR A 78 -1.28 -1.44 -15.42
CA THR A 78 -0.60 -2.34 -14.49
C THR A 78 0.50 -1.60 -13.76
N LYS A 79 1.29 -0.80 -14.48
CA LYS A 79 2.41 -0.03 -13.92
C LYS A 79 1.93 0.98 -12.89
N ALA A 80 0.82 1.64 -13.16
CA ALA A 80 0.20 2.58 -12.25
C ALA A 80 -0.51 1.90 -11.06
N GLN A 81 -0.82 0.60 -11.16
CA GLN A 81 -1.70 -0.14 -10.24
C GLN A 81 -3.13 0.42 -10.22
N LEU A 82 -3.63 0.82 -11.39
CA LEU A 82 -5.03 1.26 -11.57
C LEU A 82 -5.96 0.03 -11.54
N PRO A 83 -7.13 0.11 -10.86
CA PRO A 83 -8.03 -1.03 -10.71
C PRO A 83 -8.60 -1.46 -12.07
N LYS A 84 -8.37 -2.71 -12.44
CA LYS A 84 -8.90 -3.33 -13.67
C LYS A 84 -10.22 -4.07 -13.47
N LYS A 85 -10.52 -4.37 -12.21
CA LYS A 85 -11.69 -5.12 -11.73
C LYS A 85 -12.36 -4.31 -10.62
N GLY A 86 -13.41 -4.87 -10.03
CA GLY A 86 -14.20 -4.19 -9.01
C GLY A 86 -15.26 -3.28 -9.61
N LYS A 87 -16.12 -2.79 -8.73
CA LYS A 87 -17.22 -1.89 -9.08
C LYS A 87 -16.72 -0.53 -9.58
N PHE A 88 -15.63 -0.04 -9.01
CA PHE A 88 -14.95 1.22 -9.31
C PHE A 88 -13.62 0.93 -10.00
N ARG A 89 -13.69 0.56 -11.27
CA ARG A 89 -12.49 0.27 -12.08
C ARG A 89 -12.14 1.46 -12.98
N PHE A 90 -10.85 1.61 -13.28
CA PHE A 90 -10.37 2.59 -14.23
C PHE A 90 -10.81 2.21 -15.65
N ILE A 91 -11.56 3.10 -16.31
CA ILE A 91 -12.03 2.86 -17.68
C ILE A 91 -11.13 3.58 -18.68
N LEU A 92 -10.47 2.77 -19.50
CA LEU A 92 -9.56 3.20 -20.55
C LEU A 92 -10.18 4.22 -21.52
N GLY A 93 -9.56 5.40 -21.62
CA GLY A 93 -9.76 6.35 -22.72
C GLY A 93 -9.03 5.90 -23.99
N LYS A 94 -8.80 6.83 -24.93
CA LYS A 94 -7.96 6.57 -26.12
C LYS A 94 -6.50 6.26 -25.75
N GLU A 95 -6.02 6.88 -24.69
CA GLU A 95 -4.67 6.75 -24.16
C GLU A 95 -4.74 6.75 -22.63
N VAL A 96 -3.85 5.99 -21.98
CA VAL A 96 -3.64 6.06 -20.52
C VAL A 96 -2.39 6.88 -20.27
N LYS A 97 -2.57 8.11 -19.84
CA LYS A 97 -1.47 8.99 -19.47
C LYS A 97 -1.71 9.64 -18.13
N TYR A 98 -0.61 9.87 -17.42
CA TYR A 98 -0.61 10.69 -16.23
C TYR A 98 -0.62 12.16 -16.65
N ASP A 99 -1.65 12.90 -16.24
CA ASP A 99 -1.73 14.34 -16.45
C ASP A 99 -0.98 15.04 -15.30
N LYS A 100 0.18 15.63 -15.63
CA LYS A 100 1.01 16.34 -14.65
C LYS A 100 0.34 17.57 -14.05
N LYS A 101 -0.55 18.25 -14.79
CA LYS A 101 -1.25 19.45 -14.30
C LYS A 101 -2.34 19.07 -13.30
N LEU A 102 -3.02 17.96 -13.56
CA LEU A 102 -4.08 17.45 -12.68
C LEU A 102 -3.53 16.58 -11.55
N GLY A 103 -2.31 16.06 -11.69
CA GLY A 103 -1.66 15.19 -10.70
C GLY A 103 -2.24 13.77 -10.66
N GLY A 104 -2.78 13.26 -11.78
CA GLY A 104 -3.44 11.96 -11.80
C GLY A 104 -3.67 11.38 -13.18
N TYR A 105 -4.17 10.14 -13.23
CA TYR A 105 -4.59 9.48 -14.46
C TYR A 105 -6.02 9.85 -14.81
N VAL A 106 -6.28 10.19 -16.07
CA VAL A 106 -7.62 10.58 -16.52
C VAL A 106 -8.29 9.41 -17.21
N ASP A 107 -9.46 9.01 -16.72
CA ASP A 107 -10.25 7.93 -17.33
C ASP A 107 -11.13 8.43 -18.50
N ARG A 108 -11.81 7.50 -19.19
CA ARG A 108 -12.70 7.79 -20.33
C ARG A 108 -13.81 8.79 -20.00
N PHE A 109 -14.23 8.86 -18.74
CA PHE A 109 -15.30 9.73 -18.28
C PHE A 109 -14.77 11.08 -17.77
N GLY A 110 -13.46 11.28 -17.78
CA GLY A 110 -12.80 12.49 -17.31
C GLY A 110 -12.60 12.53 -15.79
N ASN A 111 -12.77 11.41 -15.08
CA ASN A 111 -12.40 11.36 -13.66
C ASN A 111 -10.88 11.34 -13.54
N VAL A 112 -10.36 12.00 -12.51
CA VAL A 112 -8.91 12.07 -12.24
C VAL A 112 -8.58 11.16 -11.05
N TRP A 113 -7.75 10.17 -11.30
CA TRP A 113 -7.30 9.18 -10.33
C TRP A 113 -5.96 9.62 -9.76
N LYS A 114 -5.96 10.08 -8.50
CA LYS A 114 -4.76 10.50 -7.78
C LYS A 114 -4.37 9.44 -6.75
N LYS A 115 -3.08 9.13 -6.66
CA LYS A 115 -2.59 8.17 -5.66
C LYS A 115 -2.49 8.87 -4.31
N GLY A 116 -3.11 8.32 -3.28
CA GLY A 116 -3.11 8.83 -1.91
C GLY A 116 -2.77 7.74 -0.89
N PRO A 117 -2.38 8.12 0.34
CA PRO A 117 -2.17 7.16 1.42
C PRO A 117 -3.45 6.38 1.73
N TYR A 118 -3.33 5.10 2.09
CA TYR A 118 -4.48 4.28 2.44
C TYR A 118 -5.05 4.66 3.81
N HIS A 119 -6.38 4.81 3.88
CA HIS A 119 -7.09 5.14 5.11
C HIS A 119 -8.23 4.15 5.43
N GLY A 120 -8.33 3.05 4.68
CA GLY A 120 -9.37 2.05 4.86
C GLY A 120 -9.07 1.04 5.97
N ASP A 121 -9.68 -0.13 5.85
CA ASP A 121 -9.54 -1.24 6.80
C ASP A 121 -8.07 -1.69 6.93
N PRO A 122 -7.44 -1.58 8.11
CA PRO A 122 -6.05 -1.96 8.33
C PRO A 122 -5.78 -3.46 8.16
N ASN A 123 -6.82 -4.30 8.08
CA ASN A 123 -6.68 -5.72 7.79
C ASN A 123 -6.55 -6.02 6.28
N LYS A 124 -6.71 -5.02 5.41
CA LYS A 124 -6.45 -5.14 3.98
C LYS A 124 -4.99 -4.80 3.69
N ASP A 125 -4.36 -5.59 2.82
CA ASP A 125 -2.97 -5.41 2.39
C ASP A 125 -2.87 -4.37 1.27
N PHE A 126 -3.19 -3.11 1.59
CA PHE A 126 -3.06 -1.97 0.70
C PHE A 126 -2.27 -0.84 1.34
N ASP A 127 -1.21 -0.39 0.67
CA ASP A 127 -0.41 0.76 1.10
C ASP A 127 -0.96 2.11 0.62
N PHE A 128 -1.91 2.08 -0.31
CA PHE A 128 -2.46 3.27 -0.92
C PHE A 128 -3.92 3.09 -1.36
N GLU A 129 -4.56 4.21 -1.66
CA GLU A 129 -5.84 4.27 -2.35
C GLU A 129 -5.79 5.29 -3.49
N TRP A 130 -6.78 5.19 -4.37
CA TRP A 130 -7.04 6.19 -5.39
C TRP A 130 -8.05 7.20 -4.86
N ASP A 131 -7.63 8.45 -4.73
CA ASP A 131 -8.52 9.59 -4.61
C ASP A 131 -9.04 9.94 -6.01
N VAL A 132 -10.26 9.51 -6.30
CA VAL A 132 -10.90 9.66 -7.61
C VAL A 132 -11.75 10.91 -7.62
N GLN A 133 -11.20 11.98 -8.21
CA GLN A 133 -11.91 13.23 -8.43
C GLN A 133 -12.91 13.05 -9.58
N LEU A 134 -14.19 13.14 -9.27
CA LEU A 134 -15.27 12.83 -10.21
C LEU A 134 -15.56 14.00 -11.14
N SER A 135 -15.67 13.69 -12.44
CA SER A 135 -16.26 14.60 -13.41
C SER A 135 -17.78 14.69 -13.23
N GLU A 136 -18.46 15.54 -13.99
CA GLU A 136 -19.93 15.56 -14.01
C GLU A 136 -20.53 14.19 -14.40
N LYS A 137 -19.88 13.47 -15.33
CA LYS A 137 -20.30 12.12 -15.73
C LYS A 137 -20.03 11.13 -14.61
N GLY A 138 -18.89 11.25 -13.92
CA GLY A 138 -18.56 10.47 -12.73
C GLY A 138 -19.59 10.66 -11.62
N LEU A 139 -19.95 11.91 -11.31
CA LEU A 139 -20.96 12.24 -10.31
C LEU A 139 -22.33 11.64 -10.64
N LYS A 140 -22.76 11.68 -11.90
CA LYS A 140 -24.02 11.02 -12.30
C LYS A 140 -24.03 9.52 -12.04
N LYS A 141 -22.87 8.84 -12.10
CA LYS A 141 -22.78 7.38 -11.92
C LYS A 141 -22.42 6.95 -10.50
N TRP A 142 -21.50 7.66 -9.87
CA TRP A 142 -20.88 7.31 -8.59
C TRP A 142 -21.15 8.32 -7.48
N GLY A 143 -21.89 9.41 -7.75
CA GLY A 143 -22.20 10.46 -6.79
C GLY A 143 -22.84 9.96 -5.49
N GLN A 144 -23.63 8.89 -5.56
CA GLN A 144 -24.23 8.24 -4.38
C GLN A 144 -23.20 7.67 -3.38
N TYR A 145 -21.96 7.45 -3.79
CA TYR A 145 -20.87 6.95 -2.94
C TYR A 145 -19.99 8.08 -2.39
N THR A 146 -20.26 9.33 -2.77
CA THR A 146 -19.56 10.49 -2.21
C THR A 146 -20.05 10.76 -0.80
N LYS A 147 -19.15 11.24 0.06
CA LYS A 147 -19.47 11.63 1.44
C LYS A 147 -19.59 13.14 1.54
N ASN A 148 -20.54 13.63 2.34
CA ASN A 148 -20.67 15.05 2.71
C ASN A 148 -20.66 16.01 1.50
N ASN A 149 -21.38 15.65 0.42
CA ASN A 149 -21.46 16.44 -0.82
C ASN A 149 -20.12 16.71 -1.52
N LYS A 150 -19.08 15.89 -1.24
CA LYS A 150 -17.78 15.97 -1.91
C LYS A 150 -17.89 15.47 -3.35
N LYS A 151 -16.94 15.89 -4.19
CA LYS A 151 -16.86 15.47 -5.61
C LYS A 151 -15.79 14.42 -5.86
N TYR A 152 -15.49 13.60 -4.86
CA TYR A 152 -14.51 12.53 -4.98
C TYR A 152 -14.93 11.30 -4.16
N ILE A 153 -14.34 10.16 -4.50
CA ILE A 153 -14.44 8.90 -3.76
C ILE A 153 -13.05 8.28 -3.61
N ASN A 154 -12.87 7.49 -2.56
CA ASN A 154 -11.60 6.81 -2.31
C ASN A 154 -11.77 5.34 -2.68
N VAL A 155 -10.92 4.87 -3.59
CA VAL A 155 -11.05 3.56 -4.22
C VAL A 155 -9.80 2.74 -3.98
N THR A 156 -9.95 1.51 -3.52
CA THR A 156 -8.83 0.59 -3.29
C THR A 156 -8.24 0.08 -4.61
N PRO A 157 -7.00 -0.43 -4.61
CA PRO A 157 -6.35 -0.97 -5.83
C PRO A 157 -7.11 -2.12 -6.52
N ASP A 158 -7.99 -2.82 -5.80
CA ASP A 158 -8.89 -3.86 -6.33
C ASP A 158 -10.23 -3.32 -6.88
N GLY A 159 -10.50 -2.01 -6.71
CA GLY A 159 -11.64 -1.32 -7.32
C GLY A 159 -12.91 -1.27 -6.47
N GLU A 160 -12.76 -1.28 -5.15
CA GLU A 160 -13.87 -1.13 -4.20
C GLU A 160 -13.77 0.22 -3.46
N ILE A 161 -14.84 0.64 -2.76
CA ILE A 161 -14.75 1.82 -1.89
C ILE A 161 -13.81 1.51 -0.72
N SER A 162 -12.87 2.42 -0.48
CA SER A 162 -11.89 2.30 0.60
C SER A 162 -12.51 2.52 1.98
N HIS A 163 -13.21 3.65 2.17
CA HIS A 163 -13.83 4.00 3.43
C HIS A 163 -15.09 4.85 3.26
#